data_AF-V5RY20-F1
#
_entry.id   AF-V5RY20-F1
#
_cell.length_a   1.000
_cell.length_b   1.000
_cell.length_c   1.000
_cell.angle_alpha   90.00
_cell.angle_beta   90.00
_cell.angle_gamma   90.00
#
_symmetry.space_group_name_H-M   'P 1'
#
loop_
_entity.id
_entity.type
_entity.pdbx_description
1 polymer ?
#
loop_
_entity_poly.entity_id
_entity_poly.type
_entity_poly.pdbx_seq_one_letter_code
_entity_poly.pdbx_strand_id
1 'polypeptide(L)' 'MDALAFGLTYGLPALGAAMGIGFIGMGALNAFGRNPEQLGNIRTLMITAIVFADSLAIIGIVVAIIAKFI' A
#
# COMPACT_ATOMS: atom_id res chain seq x y z
N MET A 1 23.41 7.48 13.69
CA MET A 1 21.96 7.80 13.69
C MET A 1 21.35 7.67 12.30
N ASP A 2 22.16 7.65 11.24
CA ASP A 2 21.71 7.72 9.84
C ASP A 2 21.02 6.45 9.34
N ALA A 3 21.46 5.27 9.78
CA ALA A 3 20.81 4.00 9.42
C ALA A 3 19.38 3.89 9.97
N LEU A 4 19.14 4.47 11.14
CA LEU A 4 17.83 4.44 11.82
C LEU A 4 16.88 5.43 11.16
N ALA A 5 17.36 6.64 10.83
CA ALA A 5 16.61 7.60 10.02
C ALA A 5 16.26 7.03 8.63
N PHE A 6 17.22 6.41 7.93
CA PHE A 6 17.00 5.76 6.64
C PHE A 6 15.95 4.64 6.72
N GLY A 7 16.05 3.77 7.73
CA GLY A 7 15.08 2.70 7.94
C GLY A 7 13.67 3.19 8.23
N LEU A 8 13.51 4.26 9.00
CA LEU A 8 12.21 4.83 9.34
C LEU A 8 11.55 5.56 8.16
N THR A 9 12.32 6.22 7.30
CA THR A 9 11.82 6.91 6.10
C THR A 9 11.08 5.96 5.16
N TYR A 10 11.50 4.69 5.09
CA TYR A 10 10.78 3.66 4.36
C TYR A 10 9.74 2.92 5.23
N GLY A 11 10.13 2.54 6.45
CA GLY A 11 9.31 1.67 7.30
C GLY A 11 7.94 2.26 7.65
N LEU A 12 7.86 3.58 7.86
CA LEU A 12 6.60 4.25 8.19
C LEU A 12 5.59 4.26 7.02
N PRO A 13 5.96 4.71 5.80
CA PRO A 13 5.10 4.57 4.62
C PRO A 13 4.70 3.13 4.32
N ALA A 14 5.65 2.18 4.42
CA ALA A 14 5.38 0.77 4.15
C ALA A 14 4.35 0.17 5.13
N LEU A 15 4.44 0.51 6.41
CA LEU A 15 3.43 0.11 7.40
C LEU A 15 2.05 0.70 7.09
N GLY A 16 1.99 1.97 6.71
CA GLY A 16 0.75 2.62 6.28
C GLY A 16 0.11 1.94 5.07
N ALA A 17 0.91 1.63 4.04
CA ALA A 17 0.46 0.93 2.86
C ALA A 17 -0.01 -0.50 3.19
N ALA A 18 0.73 -1.25 4.00
CA ALA A 18 0.35 -2.61 4.42
C ALA A 18 -1.00 -2.63 5.14
N MET A 19 -1.24 -1.69 6.06
CA MET A 19 -2.53 -1.55 6.73
C MET A 19 -3.65 -1.17 5.74
N GLY A 20 -3.40 -0.20 4.86
CA GLY A 20 -4.36 0.22 3.84
C GLY A 20 -4.77 -0.93 2.92
N ILE A 21 -3.80 -1.70 2.43
CA ILE A 21 -4.02 -2.89 1.59
C ILE A 21 -4.83 -3.94 2.36
N GLY A 22 -4.53 -4.16 3.65
CA GLY A 22 -5.29 -5.06 4.50
C GLY A 22 -6.78 -4.68 4.59
N PHE A 23 -7.08 -3.39 4.80
CA PHE A 23 -8.45 -2.90 4.83
C PHE A 23 -9.16 -3.00 3.47
N ILE A 24 -8.46 -2.67 2.38
CA ILE A 24 -8.99 -2.79 1.01
C ILE A 24 -9.33 -4.26 0.72
N GLY A 25 -8.42 -5.20 1.04
CA GLY A 25 -8.63 -6.63 0.86
C GLY A 25 -9.82 -7.14 1.67
N MET A 26 -9.92 -6.75 2.94
CA MET A 26 -11.07 -7.11 3.79
C MET A 26 -12.40 -6.59 3.22
N GLY A 27 -12.43 -5.34 2.76
CA GLY A 27 -13.62 -4.76 2.12
C GLY A 27 -14.01 -5.49 0.84
N ALA A 28 -13.03 -5.81 -0.01
CA ALA A 28 -13.25 -6.54 -1.26
C ALA A 28 -13.77 -7.97 -1.01
N LEU A 29 -13.18 -8.70 -0.07
CA LEU A 29 -13.63 -10.06 0.29
C LEU A 29 -15.07 -10.08 0.82
N ASN A 30 -15.42 -9.11 1.68
CA ASN A 30 -16.80 -8.95 2.15
C ASN A 30 -17.77 -8.64 0.99
N ALA A 31 -17.36 -7.79 0.04
CA ALA A 31 -18.17 -7.46 -1.12
C ALA A 31 -18.34 -8.66 -2.07
N PHE A 32 -17.29 -9.46 -2.28
CA PHE A 32 -17.37 -10.70 -3.06
C PHE A 32 -18.35 -11.71 -2.46
N GLY A 33 -18.31 -11.90 -1.14
CA GLY A 33 -19.21 -12.84 -0.46
C GLY A 33 -20.70 -12.44 -0.58
N ARG A 34 -20.98 -11.13 -0.72
CA ARG A 34 -22.35 -10.61 -0.87
C ARG A 34 -22.81 -10.54 -2.32
N ASN A 35 -21.91 -10.31 -3.27
CA ASN A 35 -22.21 -10.10 -4.69
C ASN A 35 -21.23 -10.88 -5.57
N PRO A 36 -21.36 -12.21 -5.66
CA PRO A 36 -20.43 -13.04 -6.43
C PRO A 36 -20.44 -12.72 -7.94
N GLU A 37 -21.57 -12.28 -8.47
CA GLU A 37 -21.72 -11.86 -9.88
C GLU A 37 -20.91 -10.61 -10.24
N GLN A 38 -20.49 -9.80 -9.26
CA GLN A 38 -19.69 -8.59 -9.49
C GLN A 38 -18.18 -8.79 -9.23
N LEU A 39 -17.71 -10.05 -9.15
CA LEU A 39 -16.31 -10.40 -8.90
C LEU A 39 -15.31 -9.63 -9.78
N GLY A 40 -15.59 -9.50 -11.08
CA GLY A 40 -14.72 -8.77 -12.01
C GLY A 40 -14.55 -7.30 -11.63
N ASN A 41 -15.65 -6.59 -11.38
CA ASN A 41 -15.64 -5.17 -11.07
C ASN A 41 -15.00 -4.88 -9.71
N ILE A 42 -15.36 -5.67 -8.69
CA ILE A 42 -14.79 -5.51 -7.35
C ILE A 42 -13.28 -5.80 -7.37
N ARG A 43 -12.82 -6.81 -8.12
CA ARG A 43 -11.39 -7.10 -8.28
C ARG A 43 -10.65 -5.93 -8.95
N THR A 44 -11.22 -5.33 -10.00
CA THR A 44 -10.63 -4.16 -10.66
C THR A 44 -10.48 -3.00 -9.67
N LEU A 45 -11.55 -2.64 -8.96
CA LEU A 45 -11.51 -1.56 -7.96
C LEU A 45 -10.52 -1.86 -6.83
N MET A 46 -10.47 -3.10 -6.34
CA MET A 46 -9.53 -3.55 -5.32
C MET A 46 -8.09 -3.37 -5.77
N ILE A 47 -7.74 -3.85 -6.97
CA ILE A 47 -6.37 -3.72 -7.51
C ILE A 47 -6.01 -2.25 -7.70
N THR A 48 -6.92 -1.44 -8.27
CA THR A 48 -6.69 0.00 -8.44
C THR A 48 -6.42 0.69 -7.09
N ALA A 49 -7.22 0.39 -6.06
CA ALA A 49 -7.03 0.93 -4.72
C ALA A 49 -5.70 0.49 -4.09
N ILE A 50 -5.32 -0.79 -4.25
CA ILE A 50 -4.04 -1.32 -3.76
C ILE A 50 -2.86 -0.60 -4.42
N VAL A 51 -2.88 -0.41 -5.75
CA VAL A 51 -1.80 0.26 -6.48
C VAL A 51 -1.62 1.71 -5.99
N PHE A 52 -2.72 2.43 -5.76
CA PHE A 52 -2.64 3.79 -5.21
C PHE A 52 -2.14 3.81 -3.76
N ALA A 53 -2.56 2.86 -2.92
CA ALA A 53 -2.07 2.74 -1.55
C ALA A 53 -0.56 2.44 -1.52
N ASP A 54 -0.08 1.57 -2.40
CA ASP A 54 1.33 1.15 -2.46
C ASP A 54 2.24 2.21 -3.09
N SER A 55 1.70 3.09 -3.94
CA SER A 55 2.44 4.21 -4.54
C SER A 55 3.08 5.13 -3.49
N LEU A 56 2.43 5.30 -2.33
CA LEU A 56 2.97 6.10 -1.22
C LEU A 56 4.19 5.43 -0.56
N ALA A 57 4.21 4.10 -0.47
CA ALA A 57 5.35 3.35 0.05
C ALA A 57 6.55 3.42 -0.90
N ILE A 58 6.31 3.34 -2.21
CA ILE A 58 7.35 3.48 -3.24
C ILE A 58 8.01 4.87 -3.16
N ILE A 59 7.21 5.94 -3.00
CA ILE A 59 7.74 7.30 -2.80
C ILE A 59 8.66 7.34 -1.56
N GLY A 60 8.27 6.67 -0.47
CA GLY A 60 9.10 6.54 0.74
C GLY A 60 10.47 5.90 0.48
N ILE A 61 10.53 4.81 -0.30
CA ILE A 61 11.80 4.19 -0.72
C ILE A 61 12.66 5.17 -1.52
N VAL A 62 12.05 5.85 -2.50
CA VAL A 62 12.76 6.79 -3.36
C VAL A 62 13.36 7.94 -2.54
N VAL A 63 12.59 8.53 -1.63
CA VAL A 63 13.07 9.59 -0.73
C VAL A 63 14.16 9.08 0.20
N ALA A 64 14.03 7.87 0.76
CA ALA A 64 15.06 7.28 1.61
C ALA A 64 16.39 7.11 0.85
N ILE A 65 16.33 6.60 -0.37
CA ILE A 65 17.49 6.45 -1.26
C ILE A 65 18.11 7.82 -1.55
N ILE A 66 17.31 8.80 -1.99
CA ILE A 66 17.80 10.16 -2.29
C ILE A 66 18.50 10.77 -1.07
N ALA A 67 17.88 10.70 0.11
CA ALA A 67 18.42 11.25 1.35
C ALA A 67 19.70 10.53 1.85
N LYS A 68 20.01 9.34 1.33
CA LYS A 68 21.25 8.61 1.65
C LYS A 68 22.43 9.05 0.77
N PHE A 69 22.16 9.55 -0.44
CA PHE A 69 23.18 9.89 -1.44
C PHE A 69 23.37 11.40 -1.66
N ILE A 70 22.48 12.23 -1.10
CA ILE A 70 22.64 13.69 -0.95
C ILE A 70 23.16 13.98 0.45
#